data_AF-A0A3C1AZJ8-F1
#
_entry.id   AF-A0A3C1AZJ8-F1
#
_cell.length_a   1.000
_cell.length_b   1.000
_cell.length_c   1.000
_cell.angle_alpha   90.00
_cell.angle_beta   90.00
_cell.angle_gamma   90.00
#
_symmetry.space_group_name_H-M   'P 1'
#
loop_
_entity.id
_entity.type
_entity.pdbx_description
1 polymer ?
#
loop_
_entity_poly.entity_id
_entity_poly.type
_entity_poly.pdbx_seq_one_letter_code
_entity_poly.pdbx_strand_id
1 'polypeptide(L)'
;MSNVIKTYHSKYHGGMVEKPTVLGWAADIVMLILVLVLAFICIIPMWHVLMSSISDGFQLLTYKGLVLVPVGTPTLEGYLLIFRDNSVITGYLNTIIYVVSTVSLGFVLNVLGGYAISRETKLKNIMTLYLVFTMMFSGGMI
;
A
#
# COMPACT_ATOMS: atom_id res chain seq x y z
N MET A 1 14.40 18.18 -45.17
CA MET A 1 14.30 17.98 -43.71
C MET A 1 12.86 17.97 -43.17
N SER A 2 11.91 18.68 -43.80
CA SER A 2 10.50 18.78 -43.38
C SER A 2 9.66 17.47 -43.45
N ASN A 3 9.99 16.54 -44.35
CA ASN A 3 9.16 15.35 -44.60
C ASN A 3 9.34 14.20 -43.60
N VAL A 4 10.42 14.22 -42.79
CA VAL A 4 10.70 13.17 -41.80
C VAL A 4 9.91 13.39 -40.50
N ILE A 5 9.56 14.63 -40.18
CA ILE A 5 8.84 14.99 -38.94
C ILE A 5 7.35 14.61 -39.04
N LYS A 6 6.75 14.70 -40.25
CA LYS A 6 5.35 14.33 -40.48
C LYS A 6 5.06 12.84 -40.28
N THR A 7 6.03 11.96 -40.57
CA THR A 7 5.86 10.51 -40.43
C THR A 7 5.85 10.04 -38.99
N TYR A 8 6.52 10.73 -38.07
CA TYR A 8 6.48 10.39 -36.64
C TYR A 8 5.13 10.72 -36.00
N HIS A 9 4.51 11.85 -36.34
CA HIS A 9 3.24 12.26 -35.73
C HIS A 9 2.03 11.41 -36.19
N SER A 10 2.13 10.74 -37.33
CA SER A 10 1.07 9.87 -37.86
C SER A 10 1.05 8.47 -37.24
N LYS A 11 2.17 7.98 -36.69
CA LYS A 11 2.30 6.57 -36.24
C LYS A 11 1.72 6.32 -34.85
N TYR A 12 1.40 7.36 -34.09
CA TYR A 12 0.82 7.28 -32.74
C TYR A 12 -0.69 7.51 -32.68
N HIS A 13 -1.34 7.72 -33.82
CA HIS A 13 -2.82 7.73 -33.93
C HIS A 13 -3.40 6.32 -34.16
N GLY A 14 -2.57 5.29 -34.11
CA GLY A 14 -2.99 3.89 -34.06
C GLY A 14 -3.13 3.41 -32.63
N GLY A 15 -3.84 4.17 -31.78
CA GLY A 15 -4.40 3.59 -30.58
C GLY A 15 -5.30 2.44 -31.05
N MET A 16 -5.10 1.24 -30.51
CA MET A 16 -6.13 0.20 -30.57
C MET A 16 -7.37 0.79 -29.89
N VAL A 17 -8.19 1.51 -30.66
CA VAL A 17 -9.58 1.76 -30.29
C VAL A 17 -10.24 0.42 -30.52
N GLU A 18 -10.10 -0.47 -29.52
CA GLU A 18 -11.02 -1.57 -29.38
C GLU A 18 -12.40 -0.95 -29.46
N LYS A 19 -13.13 -1.28 -30.53
CA LYS A 19 -14.55 -0.97 -30.60
C LYS A 19 -15.11 -1.59 -29.32
N PRO A 20 -15.72 -0.82 -28.41
CA PRO A 20 -16.21 -1.37 -27.16
C PRO A 20 -17.24 -2.42 -27.54
N THR A 21 -16.80 -3.68 -27.49
CA THR A 21 -17.71 -4.81 -27.65
C THR A 21 -18.64 -4.69 -26.46
N VAL A 22 -19.94 -4.90 -26.65
CA VAL A 22 -20.93 -4.82 -25.57
C VAL A 22 -20.53 -5.63 -24.32
N LEU A 23 -19.73 -6.68 -24.52
CA LEU A 23 -19.10 -7.48 -23.48
C LEU A 23 -18.02 -6.74 -22.67
N GLY A 24 -17.20 -5.90 -23.31
CA GLY A 24 -16.18 -5.09 -22.63
C GLY A 24 -16.80 -4.09 -21.67
N TRP A 25 -17.85 -3.39 -22.09
CA TRP A 25 -18.56 -2.44 -21.22
C TRP A 25 -19.23 -3.15 -20.02
N ALA A 26 -19.78 -4.34 -20.24
CA ALA A 26 -20.31 -5.16 -19.16
C ALA A 26 -19.21 -5.62 -18.19
N ALA A 27 -18.06 -6.06 -18.69
CA ALA A 27 -16.92 -6.45 -17.87
C ALA A 27 -16.37 -5.28 -17.03
N ASP A 28 -16.26 -4.09 -17.62
CA ASP A 28 -15.82 -2.88 -16.93
C ASP A 28 -16.78 -2.49 -15.80
N ILE A 29 -18.10 -2.57 -16.05
CA ILE A 29 -19.11 -2.31 -15.01
C ILE A 29 -19.03 -3.33 -13.88
N VAL A 30 -18.89 -4.61 -14.21
CA VAL A 30 -18.74 -5.67 -13.20
C VAL A 30 -17.48 -5.46 -12.37
N MET A 31 -16.35 -5.13 -13.01
CA MET A 31 -15.10 -4.83 -12.33
C MET A 31 -15.23 -3.59 -11.44
N LEU A 32 -15.88 -2.53 -11.93
CA LEU A 32 -16.13 -1.32 -11.16
C LEU A 32 -16.97 -1.61 -9.91
N ILE A 33 -18.06 -2.36 -10.06
CA ILE A 33 -18.91 -2.77 -8.94
C ILE A 33 -18.11 -3.59 -7.93
N LEU A 34 -17.30 -4.55 -8.40
CA LEU A 34 -16.48 -5.39 -7.53
C LEU A 34 -15.47 -4.57 -6.73
N VAL A 35 -14.74 -3.66 -7.40
CA VAL A 35 -13.77 -2.77 -6.74
C VAL A 35 -14.46 -1.84 -5.75
N LEU A 36 -15.63 -1.29 -6.10
CA LEU A 36 -16.42 -0.46 -5.19
C LEU A 36 -16.84 -1.24 -3.94
N VAL A 37 -17.37 -2.46 -4.10
CA VAL A 37 -17.77 -3.31 -2.96
C VAL A 37 -16.58 -3.63 -2.06
N LEU A 38 -15.42 -3.99 -2.63
CA LEU A 38 -14.20 -4.23 -1.85
C LEU A 38 -13.74 -2.96 -1.11
N ALA A 39 -13.77 -1.80 -1.77
CA ALA A 39 -13.45 -0.53 -1.14
C ALA A 39 -14.39 -0.23 0.05
N PHE A 40 -15.70 -0.46 -0.10
CA PHE A 40 -16.66 -0.30 0.99
C PHE A 40 -16.35 -1.21 2.18
N ILE A 41 -16.03 -2.50 1.93
CA ILE A 41 -15.67 -3.46 2.99
C ILE A 41 -14.42 -3.00 3.76
N CYS A 42 -13.43 -2.42 3.09
CA CYS A 42 -12.22 -1.89 3.74
C CYS A 42 -12.47 -0.57 4.49
N ILE A 43 -13.37 0.29 3.99
CA ILE A 43 -13.65 1.60 4.60
C ILE A 43 -14.49 1.46 5.87
N ILE A 44 -15.45 0.53 5.92
CA ILE A 44 -16.32 0.31 7.10
C ILE A 44 -15.53 0.15 8.42
N PRO A 45 -14.52 -0.74 8.54
CA PRO A 45 -13.76 -0.88 9.79
C PRO A 45 -12.91 0.35 10.08
N MET A 46 -12.36 1.04 9.08
CA MET A 46 -11.62 2.29 9.29
C MET A 46 -12.55 3.39 9.85
N TRP A 47 -13.75 3.51 9.31
CA TRP A 47 -14.75 4.46 9.79
C TRP A 47 -15.17 4.15 11.22
N HIS A 48 -15.39 2.87 11.53
CA HIS A 48 -15.72 2.42 12.88
C HIS A 48 -14.63 2.78 13.90
N VAL A 49 -13.36 2.56 13.55
CA VAL A 49 -12.22 2.91 14.43
C VAL A 49 -12.11 4.43 14.62
N LEU A 50 -12.36 5.22 13.57
CA LEU A 50 -12.36 6.68 13.65
C LEU A 50 -13.44 7.18 14.61
N MET A 51 -14.68 6.71 14.46
CA MET A 51 -15.79 7.12 15.32
C MET A 51 -15.63 6.65 16.76
N SER A 52 -15.08 5.44 16.95
CA SER A 52 -14.69 4.95 18.27
C SER A 52 -13.63 5.85 18.92
N SER A 53 -12.63 6.33 18.17
CA SER A 53 -11.55 7.14 18.73
C SER A 53 -11.94 8.54 19.21
N ILE A 54 -13.09 9.07 18.77
CA ILE A 54 -13.63 10.40 19.16
C ILE A 54 -14.68 10.26 20.29
N SER A 55 -15.15 9.05 20.54
CA SER A 55 -16.22 8.79 21.51
C SER A 55 -15.68 8.67 22.94
N ASP A 56 -16.56 8.90 23.91
CA ASP A 56 -16.19 8.80 25.32
C ASP A 56 -15.91 7.35 25.75
N GLY A 57 -14.74 7.09 26.32
CA GLY A 57 -14.25 5.75 26.66
C GLY A 57 -15.19 4.96 27.58
N PHE A 58 -15.86 5.65 28.52
CA PHE A 58 -16.79 4.99 29.45
C PHE A 58 -18.12 4.59 28.78
N GLN A 59 -18.63 5.45 27.89
CA GLN A 59 -19.87 5.19 27.15
C GLN A 59 -19.67 4.19 26.01
N LEU A 60 -18.48 4.16 25.40
CA LEU A 60 -18.07 3.15 24.42
C LEU A 60 -18.07 1.73 24.99
N LEU A 61 -17.57 1.53 26.21
CA LEU A 61 -17.49 0.20 26.84
C LEU A 61 -18.88 -0.39 27.13
N THR A 62 -19.88 0.48 27.30
CA THR A 62 -21.27 0.08 27.56
C THR A 62 -22.06 -0.14 26.26
N TYR A 63 -21.62 0.49 25.17
CA TYR A 63 -22.27 0.38 23.87
C TYR A 63 -21.97 -0.96 23.19
N LYS A 64 -23.02 -1.67 22.77
CA LYS A 64 -22.91 -2.92 22.02
C LYS A 64 -23.44 -2.68 20.60
N GLY A 65 -22.54 -2.57 19.62
CA GLY A 65 -22.88 -2.41 18.21
C GLY A 65 -21.80 -1.74 17.39
N LEU A 66 -22.03 -1.63 16.07
CA LEU A 66 -21.16 -0.86 15.18
C LEU A 66 -21.32 0.64 15.47
N VAL A 67 -20.23 1.29 15.89
CA VAL A 67 -20.15 2.73 16.12
C VAL A 67 -20.06 3.45 14.77
N LEU A 68 -21.21 3.75 14.16
CA LEU A 68 -21.30 4.54 12.92
C LEU A 68 -21.31 6.06 13.17
N VAL A 69 -21.72 6.46 14.38
CA VAL A 69 -21.80 7.83 14.90
C VAL A 69 -21.11 7.81 16.27
N PRO A 70 -20.40 8.88 16.68
CA PRO A 70 -19.75 8.92 17.98
C PRO A 70 -20.78 8.66 19.10
N VAL A 71 -20.45 7.73 19.99
CA VAL A 71 -21.29 7.34 21.12
C VAL A 71 -20.90 8.18 22.33
N GLY A 72 -21.83 9.02 22.78
CA GLY A 72 -21.62 9.97 23.88
C GLY A 72 -21.26 11.38 23.39
N THR A 73 -20.74 12.21 24.28
CA THR A 73 -20.20 13.52 23.89
C THR A 73 -18.86 13.30 23.17
N PRO A 74 -18.61 13.94 22.02
CA PRO A 74 -17.33 13.82 21.35
C PRO A 74 -16.22 14.40 22.22
N THR A 75 -15.26 13.58 22.63
CA THR A 75 -14.14 13.99 23.50
C THR A 75 -12.80 13.64 22.87
N LEU A 76 -11.81 14.50 23.10
CA LEU A 76 -10.42 14.27 22.70
C LEU A 76 -9.56 13.81 23.90
N GLU A 77 -10.19 13.47 25.03
CA GLU A 77 -9.48 13.07 26.25
C GLU A 77 -8.68 11.78 26.06
N GLY A 78 -9.18 10.84 25.25
CA GLY A 78 -8.45 9.61 24.91
C GLY A 78 -7.12 9.90 24.21
N TYR A 79 -7.08 10.89 23.31
CA TYR A 79 -5.83 11.31 22.68
C TYR A 79 -4.89 12.00 23.67
N LEU A 80 -5.41 12.85 24.55
CA LEU A 80 -4.61 13.53 25.56
C LEU A 80 -3.94 12.52 26.52
N LEU A 81 -4.64 11.43 26.86
CA LEU A 81 -4.11 10.34 27.68
C LEU A 81 -2.91 9.66 27.00
N ILE A 82 -3.00 9.41 25.69
CA ILE A 82 -1.94 8.77 24.90
C ILE A 82 -0.69 9.68 24.82
N PHE A 83 -0.88 10.99 24.61
CA PHE A 83 0.24 11.93 24.57
C PHE A 83 0.89 12.19 25.93
N ARG A 84 0.17 11.91 27.04
CA ARG A 84 0.75 11.98 28.38
C ARG A 84 1.68 10.80 28.69
N ASP A 85 1.49 9.68 28.00
CA ASP A 85 2.34 8.51 28.17
C ASP A 85 3.63 8.63 27.34
N ASN A 86 4.75 8.82 28.05
CA ASN A 86 6.07 8.95 27.43
C ASN A 86 6.52 7.67 26.71
N SER A 87 5.98 6.50 27.09
CA SER A 87 6.24 5.22 26.42
C SER A 87 5.75 5.21 24.98
N VAL A 88 4.58 5.82 24.72
CA VAL A 88 4.01 5.90 23.37
C VAL A 88 4.87 6.79 22.46
N ILE A 89 5.30 7.94 22.98
CA ILE A 89 6.14 8.89 22.23
C ILE A 89 7.49 8.26 21.90
N THR A 90 8.16 7.67 22.88
CA THR A 90 9.45 6.99 22.66
C THR A 90 9.32 5.77 21.76
N GLY A 91 8.25 4.98 21.90
CA GLY A 91 7.93 3.88 21.00
C GLY A 91 7.74 4.33 19.55
N TYR A 92 6.99 5.42 19.33
CA TYR A 92 6.77 5.98 18.00
C TYR A 92 8.04 6.54 17.36
N LEU A 93 8.90 7.19 18.15
CA LEU A 93 10.21 7.64 17.66
C LEU A 93 11.10 6.46 17.25
N ASN A 94 11.09 5.39 18.05
CA ASN A 94 11.84 4.18 17.71
C ASN A 94 11.34 3.59 16.39
N THR A 95 10.03 3.41 16.18
CA THR A 95 9.50 2.85 14.93
C THR A 95 9.89 3.71 13.72
N ILE A 96 9.86 5.04 13.83
CA ILE A 96 10.32 5.93 12.76
C ILE A 96 11.78 5.67 12.44
N ILE A 97 12.66 5.62 13.45
CA ILE A 97 14.10 5.38 13.25
C ILE A 97 14.31 4.01 12.59
N TYR A 98 13.61 2.97 13.02
CA TYR A 98 13.69 1.64 12.41
C TYR A 98 13.22 1.66 10.96
N VAL A 99 12.04 2.20 10.66
CA VAL A 99 11.50 2.24 9.29
C VAL A 99 12.42 3.04 8.38
N VAL A 100 12.84 4.25 8.78
CA VAL A 100 13.69 5.10 7.95
C VAL A 100 15.04 4.45 7.70
N SER A 101 15.69 3.88 8.73
CA SER A 101 16.99 3.23 8.56
C SER A 101 16.90 1.95 7.72
N THR A 102 15.94 1.07 8.02
CA THR A 102 15.73 -0.18 7.29
C THR A 102 15.33 0.07 5.84
N VAL A 103 14.41 1.01 5.58
CA VAL A 103 13.99 1.33 4.21
C VAL A 103 15.13 1.98 3.45
N SER A 104 15.86 2.93 4.03
CA SER A 104 16.95 3.61 3.32
C SER A 104 18.07 2.63 2.95
N LEU A 105 18.54 1.83 3.93
CA LEU A 105 19.58 0.84 3.68
C LEU A 105 19.10 -0.27 2.75
N GLY A 106 17.90 -0.82 3.00
CA GLY A 106 17.31 -1.87 2.18
C GLY A 106 17.05 -1.41 0.74
N PHE A 107 16.60 -0.17 0.55
CA PHE A 107 16.40 0.41 -0.79
C PHE A 107 17.72 0.54 -1.55
N VAL A 108 18.78 1.08 -0.92
CA VAL A 108 20.10 1.18 -1.55
C VAL A 108 20.63 -0.20 -1.94
N LEU A 109 20.54 -1.19 -1.05
CA LEU A 109 20.97 -2.56 -1.33
C LEU A 109 20.14 -3.21 -2.45
N ASN A 110 18.82 -3.04 -2.43
CA ASN A 110 17.93 -3.59 -3.46
C ASN A 110 18.18 -2.98 -4.84
N VAL A 111 18.38 -1.66 -4.92
CA VAL A 111 18.67 -0.98 -6.19
C VAL A 111 20.03 -1.42 -6.74
N LEU A 112 21.07 -1.44 -5.91
CA LEU A 112 22.41 -1.87 -6.32
C LEU A 112 22.43 -3.36 -6.72
N GLY A 113 21.79 -4.22 -5.93
CA GLY A 113 21.67 -5.65 -6.20
C GLY A 113 20.88 -5.94 -7.48
N GLY A 114 19.72 -5.30 -7.64
CA GLY A 114 18.90 -5.40 -8.85
C GLY A 114 19.65 -4.91 -10.10
N TYR A 115 20.38 -3.80 -10.01
CA TYR A 115 21.21 -3.30 -11.10
C TYR A 115 22.35 -4.27 -11.46
N ALA A 116 23.04 -4.83 -10.46
CA ALA A 116 24.12 -5.78 -10.68
C ALA A 116 23.65 -7.05 -11.43
N ILE A 117 22.44 -7.54 -11.14
CA ILE A 117 21.84 -8.73 -11.78
C ILE A 117 21.28 -8.42 -13.17
N SER A 118 20.75 -7.20 -13.36
CA SER A 118 20.21 -6.75 -14.64
C SER A 118 21.26 -6.75 -15.75
N ARG A 119 22.53 -6.49 -15.41
CA ARG A 119 23.63 -6.50 -16.38
C ARG A 119 24.05 -7.93 -16.74
N GLU A 120 24.20 -8.20 -18.04
CA GLU A 120 24.70 -9.49 -18.53
C GLU A 120 26.18 -9.66 -18.16
N THR A 121 26.42 -10.43 -17.10
CA THR A 121 27.76 -10.77 -16.60
C THR A 121 27.87 -12.27 -16.41
N LYS A 122 29.10 -12.80 -16.47
CA LYS A 122 29.35 -14.25 -16.27
C LYS A 122 28.94 -14.73 -14.87
N LEU A 123 28.90 -13.84 -13.87
CA LEU A 123 28.51 -14.16 -12.49
C LEU A 123 27.00 -14.06 -12.22
N LYS A 124 26.20 -13.56 -13.18
CA LYS A 124 24.75 -13.37 -13.02
C LYS A 124 24.05 -14.64 -12.54
N ASN A 125 24.36 -15.80 -13.12
CA ASN A 125 23.73 -17.07 -12.77
C ASN A 125 24.03 -17.48 -11.33
N ILE A 126 25.27 -17.30 -10.87
CA ILE A 126 25.67 -17.64 -9.51
C ILE A 126 25.00 -16.69 -8.49
N MET A 127 25.00 -15.38 -8.76
CA MET A 127 24.38 -14.38 -7.89
C MET A 127 22.86 -14.56 -7.80
N THR A 128 22.20 -14.85 -8.92
CA THR A 128 20.76 -15.10 -8.96
C THR A 128 20.40 -16.39 -8.22
N LEU A 129 21.18 -17.46 -8.40
CA LEU A 129 20.98 -18.71 -7.68
C LEU A 129 21.10 -18.51 -6.16
N TYR A 130 22.10 -17.76 -5.71
CA TYR A 130 22.29 -17.47 -4.28
C TYR A 130 21.10 -16.70 -3.68
N LEU A 131 20.61 -15.67 -4.36
CA LEU A 131 19.46 -14.89 -3.89
C LEU A 131 18.18 -15.71 -3.83
N VAL A 132 17.88 -16.47 -4.89
CA VAL A 132 16.72 -17.38 -4.91
C VAL A 132 16.84 -18.44 -3.83
N PHE A 133 18.05 -18.98 -3.62
CA PHE A 133 18.32 -19.92 -2.55
C PHE A 133 17.97 -19.31 -1.18
N THR A 134 18.38 -18.08 -0.86
CA THR A 134 18.00 -17.46 0.42
C THR A 134 16.50 -17.19 0.58
N MET A 135 15.77 -16.92 -0.52
CA MET A 135 14.31 -16.76 -0.49
C MET A 135 13.59 -18.10 -0.27
N MET A 136 14.12 -19.19 -0.83
CA MET A 136 13.55 -20.54 -0.69
C MET A 136 13.96 -21.21 0.64
N PHE A 137 15.19 -20.98 1.07
CA PHE A 137 15.80 -21.52 2.29
C PHE A 137 16.12 -20.36 3.24
N SER A 138 15.08 -19.79 3.82
CA SER A 138 15.25 -18.87 4.95
C SER A 138 15.55 -19.68 6.21
N GLY A 139 16.44 -19.20 7.09
CA GLY A 139 16.99 -19.91 8.25
C GLY A 139 16.00 -20.35 9.35
N GLY A 140 14.70 -20.36 9.07
CA GLY A 140 13.63 -20.95 9.89
C GLY A 140 13.01 -22.22 9.30
N MET A 141 13.52 -22.74 8.17
CA MET A 141 13.18 -24.06 7.62
C MET A 141 14.40 -24.99 7.62
N ILE A 142 14.96 -25.22 8.81
CA ILE A 142 15.56 -26.46 9.35
C ILE A 142 15.62 -26.32 10.86
#